data_AF-A0A9D1GTG8-F1
#
_entry.id   AF-A0A9D1GTG8-F1
#
_cell.length_a   1.000
_cell.length_b   1.000
_cell.length_c   1.000
_cell.angle_alpha   90.00
_cell.angle_beta   90.00
_cell.angle_gamma   90.00
#
_symmetry.space_group_name_H-M   'P 1'
#
loop_
_entity.id
_entity.type
_entity.pdbx_description
1 polymer ?
#
loop_
_entity_poly.entity_id
_entity_poly.type
_entity_poly.pdbx_seq_one_letter_code
_entity_poly.pdbx_strand_id
1 'polypeptide(L)'
;MPYADKSFETVFTGGSADFDPAFCHLEKKFEADFGSATVVKSAEQYTGPYEVTPKTEETILQTQNKLMTDNLTVKEIPFYRVSNPADGETVYIGREVI
;
A
#
# COMPACT_ATOMS: atom_id res chain seq x y z
N MET A 1 32.38 44.56 6.18
CA MET A 1 32.33 43.28 6.92
C MET A 1 31.73 42.24 5.99
N PRO A 2 32.38 41.09 5.71
CA PRO A 2 31.80 40.07 4.85
C PRO A 2 30.59 39.43 5.54
N TYR A 3 29.48 39.28 4.81
CA TYR A 3 28.26 38.68 5.32
C TYR A 3 28.52 37.19 5.53
N ALA A 4 28.34 36.70 6.77
CA ALA A 4 28.54 35.29 7.07
C ALA A 4 27.47 34.47 6.35
N ASP A 5 27.91 33.43 5.63
CA ASP A 5 27.01 32.47 5.01
C ASP A 5 26.32 31.70 6.14
N LYS A 6 25.00 31.85 6.26
CA LYS A 6 24.19 31.17 7.28
C LYS A 6 23.31 30.15 6.59
N SER A 7 23.73 28.90 6.64
CA SER A 7 22.87 27.77 6.32
C SER A 7 21.97 27.45 7.52
N PHE A 8 20.74 27.02 7.25
CA PHE A 8 19.89 26.35 8.22
C PHE A 8 19.41 25.04 7.60
N GLU A 9 19.37 23.99 8.42
CA GLU A 9 18.77 22.72 8.05
C GLU A 9 17.41 22.63 8.74
N THR A 10 16.37 22.31 7.97
CA THR A 10 15.02 22.09 8.49
C THR A 10 14.54 20.73 8.01
N VAL A 11 13.92 19.96 8.92
CA VAL A 11 13.32 18.67 8.62
C VAL A 11 11.81 18.83 8.72
N PHE A 12 11.12 18.69 7.59
CA PHE A 12 9.66 18.68 7.56
C PHE A 12 9.18 17.25 7.86
N THR A 13 8.75 17.00 9.08
CA THR A 13 8.06 15.74 9.45
C THR A 13 6.56 15.90 9.17
N GLY A 14 5.98 14.92 8.45
CA GLY A 14 4.63 14.98 7.86
C GLY A 14 3.53 15.63 8.74
N GLY A 15 2.83 16.58 8.13
CA GLY A 15 1.83 17.48 8.69
C GLY A 15 1.79 18.76 7.83
N SER A 16 0.78 19.63 7.97
CA SER A 16 0.81 20.96 7.35
C SER A 16 1.92 21.79 8.00
N ALA A 17 3.13 21.66 7.47
CA ALA A 17 4.25 22.50 7.85
C ALA A 17 4.28 23.67 6.89
N ASP A 18 3.60 24.75 7.28
CA ASP A 18 3.68 26.01 6.54
C ASP A 18 5.09 26.58 6.73
N PHE A 19 5.83 26.68 5.63
CA PHE A 19 7.10 27.38 5.60
C PHE A 19 6.82 28.83 5.23
N ASP A 20 6.77 29.73 6.23
CA ASP A 20 6.51 31.17 6.06
C ASP A 20 7.77 32.01 6.39
N PRO A 21 8.79 32.00 5.53
CA PRO A 21 9.98 32.81 5.75
C PRO A 21 9.69 34.30 5.47
N ALA A 22 9.90 35.16 6.46
CA ALA A 22 9.95 36.60 6.25
C ALA A 22 11.32 37.01 5.67
N PHE A 23 11.40 37.20 4.35
CA PHE A 23 12.61 37.73 3.71
C PHE A 23 12.62 39.26 3.75
N CYS A 24 13.61 39.86 4.43
CA CYS A 24 13.80 41.33 4.48
C CYS A 24 14.99 41.80 3.64
N HIS A 25 15.07 41.40 2.37
CA HIS A 25 16.11 41.90 1.43
C HIS A 25 15.50 42.18 0.06
N LEU A 26 15.81 43.35 -0.51
CA LEU A 26 15.44 43.70 -1.88
C LEU A 26 16.18 42.79 -2.87
N GLU A 27 15.45 42.28 -3.87
CA GLU A 27 15.98 41.68 -5.10
C GLU A 27 16.86 40.42 -4.96
N LYS A 28 16.60 39.55 -3.97
CA LYS A 28 17.20 38.20 -3.94
C LYS A 28 16.18 37.12 -4.26
N LYS A 29 16.59 36.16 -5.10
CA LYS A 29 15.81 34.98 -5.46
C LYS A 29 16.22 33.82 -4.55
N PHE A 30 15.23 33.12 -4.00
CA PHE A 30 15.43 31.84 -3.35
C PHE A 30 15.24 30.75 -4.42
N GLU A 31 16.34 30.16 -4.88
CA GLU A 31 16.29 29.03 -5.80
C GLU A 31 16.16 27.75 -4.99
N ALA A 32 15.00 27.08 -5.10
CA ALA A 32 14.75 25.78 -4.52
C ALA A 32 14.60 24.75 -5.63
N ASP A 33 15.41 23.69 -5.56
CA ASP A 33 15.27 22.52 -6.42
C ASP A 33 14.60 21.41 -5.61
N PHE A 34 13.32 21.19 -5.87
CA PHE A 34 12.58 20.08 -5.30
C PHE A 34 12.70 18.90 -6.27
N GLY A 35 13.61 17.96 -5.99
CA GLY A 35 13.92 16.86 -6.91
C GLY A 35 12.70 16.05 -7.36
N SER A 36 11.79 15.71 -6.43
CA SER A 36 10.50 15.10 -6.78
C SER A 36 9.46 15.31 -5.68
N ALA A 37 8.26 15.76 -6.05
CA ALA A 37 7.12 15.80 -5.16
C ALA A 37 6.20 14.60 -5.44
N THR A 38 6.06 13.68 -4.48
CA THR A 38 5.05 12.61 -4.54
C THR A 38 3.83 13.03 -3.75
N VAL A 39 2.73 13.31 -4.45
CA VAL A 39 1.43 13.40 -3.79
C VAL A 39 1.05 11.98 -3.38
N VAL A 40 1.16 11.67 -2.08
CA VAL A 40 0.49 10.49 -1.52
C VAL A 40 -1.00 10.80 -1.63
N LYS A 41 -1.62 10.35 -2.72
CA LYS A 41 -3.06 10.44 -2.92
C LYS A 41 -3.69 9.86 -1.66
N SER A 42 -4.56 10.63 -1.00
CA SER A 42 -5.42 10.16 0.08
C SER A 42 -6.46 9.19 -0.50
N ALA A 43 -5.99 8.04 -0.99
CA ALA A 43 -6.84 6.95 -1.41
C ALA A 43 -7.34 6.22 -0.15
N GLU A 44 -8.57 5.76 -0.19
CA GLU A 44 -9.17 4.99 0.89
C GLU A 44 -8.31 3.75 1.17
N GLN A 45 -8.06 3.45 2.44
CA GLN A 45 -7.36 2.22 2.79
C GLN A 45 -8.24 1.01 2.49
N TYR A 46 -7.64 -0.06 1.94
CA TYR A 46 -8.33 -1.33 1.78
C TYR A 46 -8.52 -1.99 3.15
N THR A 47 -9.78 -2.15 3.56
CA THR A 47 -10.20 -2.73 4.84
C THR A 47 -10.71 -4.17 4.72
N GLY A 48 -10.63 -4.77 3.54
CA GLY A 48 -11.04 -6.15 3.32
C GLY A 48 -9.99 -7.18 3.80
N PRO A 49 -10.26 -8.48 3.62
CA PRO A 49 -9.37 -9.54 4.07
C PRO A 49 -8.04 -9.54 3.30
N TYR A 50 -6.95 -9.75 4.03
CA TYR A 50 -5.61 -9.99 3.48
C TYR A 50 -5.23 -11.47 3.46
N GLU A 51 -6.07 -12.34 4.03
CA GLU A 51 -5.95 -13.79 3.88
C GLU A 51 -7.20 -14.33 3.19
N VAL A 52 -7.02 -14.98 2.06
CA VAL A 52 -8.13 -15.54 1.28
C VAL A 52 -7.89 -17.02 0.97
N THR A 53 -8.89 -17.85 1.23
CA THR A 53 -8.93 -19.24 0.77
C THR A 53 -9.77 -19.30 -0.52
N PRO A 54 -9.21 -19.73 -1.65
CA PRO A 54 -9.94 -19.88 -2.89
C PRO A 54 -11.14 -20.83 -2.74
N LYS A 55 -12.22 -20.52 -3.46
CA LYS A 55 -13.42 -21.35 -3.57
C LYS A 55 -13.57 -21.84 -5.01
N THR A 56 -14.48 -22.77 -5.25
CA THR A 56 -14.87 -23.16 -6.62
C THR A 56 -15.56 -22.03 -7.37
N GLU A 57 -16.16 -21.09 -6.64
CA GLU A 57 -16.79 -19.90 -7.19
C GLU A 57 -15.81 -18.72 -7.22
N GLU A 58 -16.03 -17.80 -8.16
CA GLU A 58 -15.24 -16.58 -8.29
C GLU A 58 -15.31 -15.74 -7.00
N THR A 59 -14.17 -15.17 -6.60
CA THR A 59 -14.06 -14.28 -5.45
C THR A 59 -13.38 -12.98 -5.89
N ILE A 60 -14.07 -11.85 -5.74
CA ILE A 60 -13.55 -10.52 -6.09
C ILE A 60 -13.27 -9.74 -4.82
N LEU A 61 -12.02 -9.31 -4.65
CA LEU A 61 -11.62 -8.37 -3.60
C LEU A 61 -11.79 -6.93 -4.10
N GLN A 62 -12.51 -6.11 -3.34
CA GLN A 62 -12.81 -4.71 -3.68
C GLN A 62 -11.61 -3.77 -3.42
N THR A 63 -10.46 -4.07 -4.03
CA THR A 63 -9.18 -3.34 -3.85
C THR A 63 -9.02 -2.17 -4.82
N GLN A 64 -9.91 -2.04 -5.81
CA GLN A 64 -9.82 -1.00 -6.83
C GLN A 64 -9.74 0.41 -6.19
N ASN A 65 -8.72 1.18 -6.58
CA ASN A 65 -8.43 2.53 -6.07
C ASN A 65 -8.19 2.63 -4.55
N LYS A 66 -7.87 1.51 -3.88
CA LYS A 66 -7.58 1.49 -2.43
C LYS A 66 -6.09 1.23 -2.14
N LEU A 67 -5.61 1.76 -1.01
CA LEU A 67 -4.25 1.52 -0.53
C LEU A 67 -4.19 0.20 0.23
N MET A 68 -3.31 -0.71 -0.20
CA MET A 68 -3.00 -1.93 0.55
C MET A 68 -1.82 -1.68 1.48
N THR A 69 -2.01 -1.92 2.77
CA THR A 69 -1.01 -1.63 3.81
C THR A 69 -0.24 -2.87 4.26
N ASP A 70 -0.62 -4.04 3.74
CA ASP A 70 -0.01 -5.32 4.07
C ASP A 70 -0.01 -6.24 2.82
N ASN A 71 0.65 -7.39 2.93
CA ASN A 71 0.68 -8.41 1.90
C ASN A 71 -0.64 -9.20 1.85
N LEU A 72 -1.15 -9.44 0.65
CA LEU A 72 -2.26 -10.36 0.42
C LEU A 72 -1.72 -11.80 0.32
N THR A 73 -2.17 -12.68 1.20
CA THR A 73 -1.89 -14.12 1.15
C THR A 73 -3.06 -14.88 0.55
N VAL A 74 -2.82 -15.55 -0.57
CA VAL A 74 -3.76 -16.50 -1.17
C VAL A 74 -3.38 -17.90 -0.69
N LYS A 75 -4.27 -18.53 0.09
CA LYS A 75 -4.08 -19.88 0.61
C LYS A 75 -4.31 -20.92 -0.49
N GLU A 76 -3.89 -22.15 -0.23
CA GLU A 76 -4.21 -23.28 -1.11
C GLU A 76 -5.73 -23.51 -1.18
N ILE A 77 -6.23 -23.89 -2.36
CA ILE A 77 -7.63 -24.33 -2.49
C ILE A 77 -7.80 -25.66 -1.75
N PRO A 78 -8.89 -25.87 -0.98
CA PRO A 78 -9.11 -27.15 -0.31
C PRO A 78 -9.06 -28.32 -1.29
N PHE A 79 -8.27 -29.34 -0.94
CA PHE A 79 -8.04 -30.53 -1.74
C PHE A 79 -8.21 -31.77 -0.87
N TYR A 80 -9.07 -32.70 -1.30
CA TYR A 80 -9.33 -33.94 -0.59
C TYR A 80 -9.17 -35.13 -1.51
N ARG A 81 -8.57 -36.20 -0.99
CA ARG A 81 -8.44 -37.49 -1.66
C ARG A 81 -9.12 -38.55 -0.79
N VAL A 82 -10.08 -39.27 -1.34
CA VAL A 82 -10.83 -40.29 -0.62
C VAL A 82 -10.81 -41.61 -1.37
N SER A 83 -10.87 -42.72 -0.64
CA SER A 83 -11.15 -44.04 -1.21
C SER A 83 -12.60 -44.11 -1.67
N ASN A 84 -12.87 -44.77 -2.80
CA ASN A 84 -14.22 -45.00 -3.30
C ASN A 84 -14.59 -46.50 -3.28
N PRO A 85 -15.88 -46.85 -3.39
CA PRO A 85 -16.34 -48.26 -3.34
C PRO A 85 -15.86 -49.15 -4.51
N ALA A 86 -15.24 -48.55 -5.53
CA ALA A 86 -14.66 -49.27 -6.66
C ALA A 86 -13.14 -49.50 -6.47
N ASP A 87 -12.66 -49.45 -5.22
CA ASP A 87 -11.26 -49.57 -4.83
C ASP A 87 -10.32 -48.56 -5.52
N GLY A 88 -10.87 -47.44 -5.99
CA GLY A 88 -10.13 -46.31 -6.56
C GLY A 88 -10.06 -45.11 -5.64
N GLU A 89 -9.44 -44.03 -6.12
CA GLU A 89 -9.37 -42.75 -5.42
C GLU A 89 -10.22 -41.69 -6.14
N THR A 90 -11.00 -40.95 -5.36
CA THR A 90 -11.76 -39.79 -5.82
C THR A 90 -11.12 -38.53 -5.25
N VAL A 91 -10.98 -37.51 -6.09
CA VAL A 91 -10.43 -36.20 -5.71
C VAL A 91 -11.55 -35.16 -5.67
N TYR A 92 -11.61 -34.39 -4.58
CA TYR A 92 -12.48 -33.23 -4.44
C TYR A 92 -11.64 -31.95 -4.33
N ILE A 93 -12.00 -30.94 -5.12
CA ILE A 93 -11.31 -29.64 -5.16
C ILE A 93 -12.31 -28.55 -4.80
N GLY A 94 -11.97 -27.70 -3.83
CA GLY A 94 -12.72 -26.52 -3.42
C GLY A 94 -14.06 -26.80 -2.71
N ARG A 95 -14.42 -28.07 -2.50
CA ARG A 95 -15.56 -28.50 -1.70
C ARG A 95 -15.23 -29.79 -0.95
N GLU A 96 -15.62 -29.87 0.31
CA GLU A 96 -15.65 -31.13 1.06
C GLU A 96 -16.96 -31.84 0.69
N VAL A 97 -16.89 -33.11 0.31
CA VAL A 97 -18.08 -33.95 0.15
C VAL A 97 -18.06 -34.91 1.34
N ILE A 98 -18.90 -34.61 2.33
CA ILE A 98 -19.18 -35.47 3.49
C ILE A 98 -20.14 -36.58 3.05
#